data_AF-D3PDT4-F1
#
_entry.id   AF-D3PDT4-F1
#
_cell.length_a   1.000
_cell.length_b   1.000
_cell.length_c   1.000
_cell.angle_alpha   90.00
_cell.angle_beta   90.00
_cell.angle_gamma   90.00
#
_symmetry.space_group_name_H-M   'P 1'
#
loop_
_entity.id
_entity.type
_entity.pdbx_description
1 polymer ?
#
loop_
_entity_poly.entity_id
_entity_poly.type
_entity_poly.pdbx_seq_one_letter_code
_entity_poly.pdbx_strand_id
1 'polypeptide(L)'
;MVKYLIFLVIGVLFGYFIGSKREPKYNKYVLNITVLILLYFMGVSIGKDPKLMDKISMFGYTSLIISLFTVVFSVIVVAVLMRIFKK
;
A
#
# COMPACT_ATOMS: atom_id res chain seq x y z
N MET A 1 -4.61 14.69 10.46
CA MET A 1 -5.43 14.04 9.41
C MET A 1 -5.72 14.98 8.23
N VAL A 2 -6.27 16.19 8.45
CA VAL A 2 -6.62 17.14 7.37
C VAL A 2 -5.46 17.48 6.43
N LYS A 3 -4.22 17.56 6.95
CA LYS A 3 -3.02 17.83 6.14
C LYS A 3 -2.80 16.81 5.01
N TYR A 4 -3.05 15.53 5.25
CA TYR A 4 -2.88 14.48 4.24
C TYR A 4 -3.96 14.57 3.16
N LEU A 5 -5.20 14.91 3.55
CA LEU A 5 -6.30 15.15 2.61
C LEU A 5 -5.99 16.32 1.68
N ILE A 6 -5.45 17.43 2.22
CA ILE A 6 -5.05 18.60 1.43
C ILE A 6 -3.97 18.21 0.41
N PHE A 7 -2.94 17.48 0.83
CA PHE A 7 -1.89 17.01 -0.08
C PHE A 7 -2.42 16.06 -1.16
N LEU A 8 -3.37 15.19 -0.83
CA LEU A 8 -4.01 14.28 -1.78
C LEU A 8 -4.80 15.09 -2.83
N VAL A 9 -5.63 16.02 -2.39
CA VAL A 9 -6.43 16.87 -3.30
C VAL A 9 -5.52 17.69 -4.21
N ILE A 10 -4.46 18.31 -3.69
CA ILE A 10 -3.49 19.05 -4.50
C ILE A 10 -2.81 18.12 -5.51
N GLY A 11 -2.39 16.91 -5.11
CA GLY A 11 -1.78 15.94 -6.01
C GLY A 11 -2.70 15.49 -7.15
N VAL A 12 -3.99 15.26 -6.85
CA VAL A 12 -5.00 14.93 -7.86
C VAL A 12 -5.25 16.10 -8.81
N LEU A 13 -5.36 17.33 -8.28
CA LEU A 13 -5.52 18.54 -9.10
C LEU A 13 -4.30 18.77 -10.00
N PHE A 14 -3.08 18.63 -9.47
CA PHE A 14 -1.85 18.72 -10.27
C PHE A 14 -1.81 17.64 -11.35
N GLY A 15 -2.20 16.40 -11.05
CA GLY A 15 -2.30 15.31 -12.02
C GLY A 15 -3.33 15.58 -13.12
N TYR A 16 -4.46 16.20 -12.78
CA TYR A 16 -5.49 16.61 -13.72
C TYR A 16 -5.01 17.73 -14.66
N PHE A 17 -4.35 18.75 -14.12
CA PHE A 17 -3.81 19.88 -14.89
C PHE A 17 -2.68 19.49 -15.85
N ILE A 18 -1.83 18.53 -15.48
CA ILE A 18 -0.69 18.11 -16.31
C ILE A 18 -1.12 17.29 -17.55
N GLY A 19 -2.34 16.75 -17.54
CA GLY A 19 -2.91 16.00 -18.64
C GLY A 19 -2.21 14.66 -18.90
N SER A 20 -2.97 13.68 -19.40
CA SER A 20 -2.53 12.30 -19.65
C SER A 20 -1.34 12.14 -20.63
N LYS A 21 -0.86 13.21 -21.26
CA LYS A 21 0.11 13.13 -22.37
C LYS A 21 1.57 13.07 -21.93
N ARG A 22 1.89 13.34 -20.66
CA ARG A 22 3.27 13.26 -20.15
C ARG A 22 3.27 12.60 -18.78
N GLU A 23 3.26 11.27 -18.75
CA GLU A 23 3.73 10.58 -17.55
C GLU A 23 5.15 11.06 -17.25
N PRO A 24 5.41 11.68 -16.09
CA PRO A 24 6.76 12.11 -15.78
C PRO A 24 7.59 10.84 -15.61
N LYS A 25 8.52 10.57 -16.54
CA LYS A 25 9.46 9.43 -16.45
C LYS A 25 10.16 9.38 -15.08
N TYR A 26 10.38 10.56 -14.48
CA TYR A 26 10.94 10.73 -13.15
C TYR A 26 10.07 10.19 -12.01
N ASN A 27 8.74 10.12 -12.17
CA ASN A 27 7.84 9.65 -11.12
C ASN A 27 8.14 8.19 -10.73
N LYS A 28 8.46 7.34 -11.72
CA LYS A 28 8.85 5.94 -11.47
C LYS A 28 10.15 5.85 -10.63
N TYR A 29 11.14 6.68 -10.94
CA TYR A 29 12.39 6.73 -10.19
C TYR A 29 12.20 7.26 -8.76
N VAL A 30 11.42 8.33 -8.61
CA VAL A 30 11.12 8.94 -7.30
C VAL A 30 10.35 7.97 -6.41
N LEU A 31 9.33 7.29 -6.95
CA LEU A 31 8.57 6.28 -6.22
C LEU A 31 9.46 5.12 -5.78
N ASN A 32 10.32 4.61 -6.67
CA ASN A 32 11.21 3.50 -6.34
C ASN A 32 12.20 3.88 -5.22
N ILE A 33 12.85 5.04 -5.33
CA ILE A 33 13.75 5.55 -4.28
C ILE A 33 13.00 5.72 -2.95
N THR A 34 11.77 6.22 -2.98
CA THR A 34 10.95 6.42 -1.78
C THR A 34 10.58 5.09 -1.13
N VAL A 35 10.19 4.08 -1.93
CA VAL A 35 9.89 2.73 -1.43
C VAL A 35 11.14 2.09 -0.83
N LEU A 36 12.31 2.25 -1.44
CA LEU A 36 13.58 1.76 -0.89
C LEU A 36 13.89 2.40 0.47
N ILE A 37 13.72 3.71 0.59
CA ILE A 37 13.89 4.45 1.85
C ILE A 37 12.88 3.98 2.90
N LEU A 38 11.62 3.76 2.52
CA LEU A 38 10.58 3.25 3.41
C LEU A 38 10.92 1.84 3.91
N LEU A 39 11.37 0.95 3.01
CA LEU A 39 11.81 -0.40 3.36
C LEU A 39 13.00 -0.36 4.33
N TYR A 40 13.95 0.55 4.12
CA TYR A 40 15.06 0.76 5.05
C TYR A 40 14.56 1.15 6.45
N PHE A 41 13.69 2.18 6.55
CA PHE A 41 13.16 2.61 7.83
C PHE A 41 12.30 1.54 8.51
N MET A 42 11.51 0.80 7.74
CA MET A 42 10.74 -0.33 8.25
C MET A 42 11.67 -1.41 8.80
N GLY A 43 12.75 -1.74 8.10
CA GLY A 43 13.77 -2.68 8.55
C GLY A 43 14.46 -2.25 9.84
N VAL A 44 14.86 -0.98 9.94
CA VAL A 44 15.45 -0.40 11.17
C VAL A 44 14.44 -0.42 12.32
N SER A 45 13.17 -0.08 12.05
CA SER A 45 12.11 -0.09 13.07
C SER A 45 11.86 -1.48 13.62
N ILE A 46 11.90 -2.50 12.76
CA ILE A 46 11.79 -3.91 13.16
C ILE A 46 13.04 -4.28 13.97
N GLY A 47 14.25 -4.10 13.41
CA GLY A 47 15.52 -4.51 14.03
C GLY A 47 15.83 -3.88 15.39
N LYS A 48 15.26 -2.69 15.69
CA LYS A 48 15.42 -2.02 16.99
C LYS A 48 14.51 -2.57 18.08
N ASP A 49 13.52 -3.41 17.77
CA ASP A 49 12.61 -3.96 18.78
C ASP A 49 13.27 -5.19 19.47
N PRO A 50 13.67 -5.08 20.75
CA PRO A 50 14.38 -6.16 21.45
C PRO A 50 13.50 -7.39 21.71
N LYS A 51 12.17 -7.26 21.56
CA LYS A 51 11.20 -8.36 21.67
C LYS A 51 10.81 -8.93 20.30
N LEU A 52 11.61 -8.67 19.27
CA LEU A 52 11.36 -9.18 17.92
C LEU A 52 11.14 -10.69 17.91
N MET A 53 12.05 -11.48 18.49
CA MET A 53 11.95 -12.94 18.46
C MET A 53 10.64 -13.46 19.08
N ASP A 54 10.22 -12.88 20.21
CA ASP A 54 8.97 -13.26 20.87
C ASP A 54 7.74 -12.84 20.06
N LYS A 55 7.79 -11.65 19.43
CA LYS A 55 6.69 -11.13 18.63
C LYS A 55 6.62 -11.72 17.23
N ILE A 56 7.72 -12.21 16.65
CA ILE A 56 7.75 -12.76 15.29
C ILE A 56 6.79 -13.95 15.16
N SER A 57 6.73 -14.83 16.17
CA SER A 57 5.77 -15.95 16.18
C SER A 57 4.31 -15.45 16.18
N MET A 58 4.02 -14.44 17.00
CA MET A 58 2.68 -13.83 17.07
C MET A 58 2.32 -13.07 15.79
N PHE A 59 3.27 -12.30 15.23
CA PHE A 59 3.11 -11.59 13.96
C PHE A 59 2.96 -12.57 12.80
N GLY A 60 3.71 -13.68 12.78
CA GLY A 60 3.61 -14.72 11.76
C GLY A 60 2.22 -15.34 11.71
N TYR A 61 1.70 -15.78 12.87
CA TYR A 61 0.35 -16.35 12.94
C TYR A 61 -0.72 -15.32 12.57
N THR A 62 -0.64 -14.11 13.13
CA THR A 62 -1.62 -13.04 12.89
C THR A 62 -1.61 -12.61 11.42
N SER A 63 -0.43 -12.42 10.83
CA SER A 63 -0.31 -12.04 9.42
C SER A 63 -0.76 -13.13 8.47
N LEU A 64 -0.55 -14.42 8.80
CA LEU A 64 -1.09 -15.54 8.02
C LEU A 64 -2.61 -15.52 7.97
N ILE A 65 -3.27 -15.39 9.13
CA ILE A 65 -4.74 -15.29 9.18
C ILE A 65 -5.24 -14.07 8.42
N ILE A 66 -4.66 -12.89 8.66
CA ILE A 66 -5.08 -11.67 7.98
C ILE A 66 -4.89 -11.80 6.47
N SER A 67 -3.75 -12.31 6.01
CA SER A 67 -3.45 -12.49 4.58
C SER A 67 -4.43 -13.47 3.93
N LEU A 68 -4.65 -14.64 4.56
CA LEU A 68 -5.56 -15.66 4.04
C LEU A 68 -6.98 -15.13 3.93
N PHE A 69 -7.50 -14.50 4.98
CA PHE A 69 -8.83 -13.90 4.96
C PHE A 69 -8.92 -12.76 3.93
N THR A 70 -7.92 -11.89 3.85
CA THR A 70 -7.90 -10.76 2.90
C THR A 70 -7.95 -11.26 1.46
N VAL A 71 -7.15 -12.28 1.11
CA VAL A 71 -7.14 -12.85 -0.24
C VAL A 71 -8.47 -13.53 -0.55
N VAL A 72 -8.97 -14.39 0.35
CA VAL A 72 -10.24 -15.10 0.16
C VAL A 72 -11.40 -14.13 -0.03
N PHE A 73 -11.54 -13.15 0.86
CA PHE A 73 -12.60 -12.14 0.77
C PHE A 73 -12.44 -11.26 -0.47
N SER A 74 -11.22 -10.82 -0.81
CA SER A 74 -10.98 -10.03 -2.02
C SER A 74 -11.43 -10.78 -3.28
N VAL A 75 -11.08 -12.06 -3.41
CA VAL A 75 -11.48 -12.90 -4.56
C VAL A 75 -13.00 -13.12 -4.57
N ILE A 76 -13.62 -13.43 -3.43
CA ILE A 76 -15.08 -13.61 -3.34
C ILE A 76 -15.81 -12.34 -3.75
N VAL A 77 -15.41 -11.18 -3.21
CA VAL A 77 -16.03 -9.89 -3.51
C VAL A 77 -15.91 -9.57 -5.00
N VAL A 78 -14.73 -9.75 -5.59
CA VAL A 78 -14.51 -9.54 -7.03
C VAL A 78 -15.36 -10.50 -7.87
N ALA A 79 -15.47 -11.78 -7.47
CA ALA A 79 -16.29 -12.76 -8.17
C ALA A 79 -17.79 -12.44 -8.08
N VAL A 80 -18.27 -11.97 -6.93
CA VAL A 80 -19.66 -11.52 -6.74
C VAL A 80 -19.94 -10.27 -7.57
N LEU A 81 -19.07 -9.26 -7.50
CA LEU A 81 -19.17 -8.05 -8.31
C LEU A 81 -19.20 -8.37 -9.80
N MET A 82 -18.32 -9.25 -10.28
CA MET A 82 -18.33 -9.69 -11.67
C MET A 82 -19.65 -10.37 -12.05
N ARG A 83 -20.24 -11.21 -11.18
CA ARG A 83 -21.54 -11.83 -11.48
C ARG A 83 -22.71 -10.84 -11.48
N ILE A 84 -22.65 -9.80 -10.65
CA ILE A 84 -23.68 -8.76 -10.58
C ILE A 84 -23.58 -7.83 -11.81
N PHE A 85 -22.38 -7.43 -12.20
CA PHE A 85 -22.15 -6.51 -13.32
C PHE A 85 -22.12 -7.19 -14.69
N LYS A 86 -21.86 -8.51 -14.76
CA LYS A 86 -21.95 -9.30 -16.01
C LYS A 86 -23.39 -9.80 -16.26
N LYS A 87 -24.37 -9.03 -15.82
CA LYS A 87 -25.79 -9.17 -16.20
C LYS A 87 -26.11 -8.13 -17.26
#